data_AF-A0A6A5TQU1-F1
#
_entry.id   AF-A0A6A5TQU1-F1
#
_cell.length_a   1.000
_cell.length_b   1.000
_cell.length_c   1.000
_cell.angle_alpha   90.00
_cell.angle_beta   90.00
_cell.angle_gamma   90.00
#
_symmetry.space_group_name_H-M   'P 1'
#
loop_
_entity.id
_entity.type
_entity.pdbx_description
1 polymer ?
#
loop_
_entity_poly.entity_id
_entity_poly.type
_entity_poly.pdbx_seq_one_letter_code
_entity_poly.pdbx_strand_id
1 'polypeptide(L)'
;MAELAAIGTAANILQLVQFTTTVIGRLKEYQNLVDNVPHTLKQATAELPLLKLTLNKLREAVDKDSLALDMSEAVLPALKECDASIRSLHDTLEKIVPSPDDSMTQKHVRAMKSLRYDSKIEETIQRIREYIRALTFASLSMDAFKDTKLAKVRKWIGTLRGPDTSLYHRKSLERRHANTGQWFLEGDPFKTWKSEPDSMLWLHGTPGSGKSVLSSSIIDDIQHDVKS
;
A
#
# COMPACT_ATOMS: atom_id res chain seq x y z
N MET A 1 8.75 -12.30 15.83
CA MET A 1 7.42 -12.93 15.59
C MET A 1 6.53 -12.00 14.77
N ALA A 2 6.28 -10.78 15.26
CA ALA A 2 5.51 -9.72 14.61
C ALA A 2 5.92 -9.39 13.14
N GLU A 3 7.19 -9.05 12.88
CA GLU A 3 7.67 -8.75 11.52
C GLU A 3 7.56 -9.95 10.56
N LEU A 4 7.73 -11.17 11.08
CA LEU A 4 7.64 -12.39 10.30
C LEU A 4 6.20 -12.65 9.81
N ALA A 5 5.19 -12.29 10.62
CA ALA A 5 3.78 -12.41 10.26
C ALA A 5 3.39 -11.41 9.16
N ALA A 6 3.89 -10.18 9.23
CA ALA A 6 3.68 -9.17 8.19
C ALA A 6 4.32 -9.58 6.86
N ILE A 7 5.57 -10.05 6.88
CA ILE A 7 6.27 -10.57 5.69
C ILE A 7 5.53 -11.78 5.09
N GLY A 8 5.10 -12.72 5.93
CA GLY A 8 4.33 -13.89 5.48
C GLY A 8 2.99 -13.50 4.86
N THR A 9 2.33 -12.48 5.39
CA THR A 9 1.07 -11.97 4.84
C THR A 9 1.31 -11.27 3.50
N ALA A 10 2.34 -10.42 3.38
CA ALA A 10 2.71 -9.77 2.13
C ALA A 10 3.04 -10.78 1.02
N ALA A 11 3.78 -11.85 1.36
CA ALA A 11 4.10 -12.94 0.43
C ALA A 11 2.84 -13.67 -0.06
N ASN A 12 1.90 -14.00 0.84
CA ASN A 12 0.63 -14.61 0.47
C ASN A 12 -0.20 -13.71 -0.45
N ILE A 13 -0.26 -12.41 -0.16
CA ILE A 13 -0.97 -11.45 -1.01
C ILE A 13 -0.33 -11.39 -2.40
N LEU A 14 1.01 -11.36 -2.48
CA LEU A 14 1.73 -11.34 -3.76
C LEU A 14 1.43 -12.59 -4.59
N GLN A 15 1.50 -13.77 -3.97
CA GLN A 15 1.17 -15.03 -4.63
C GLN A 15 -0.27 -15.04 -5.14
N LEU A 16 -1.22 -14.55 -4.33
CA LEU A 16 -2.62 -14.49 -4.69
C LEU A 16 -2.87 -13.51 -5.84
N VAL A 17 -2.20 -12.34 -5.87
CA VAL A 17 -2.27 -11.38 -6.98
C VAL A 17 -1.75 -11.99 -8.27
N GLN A 18 -0.62 -12.71 -8.22
CA GLN A 18 -0.05 -13.38 -9.38
C GLN A 18 -1.02 -14.45 -9.91
N PHE A 19 -1.51 -15.31 -9.03
CA PHE A 19 -2.43 -16.37 -9.40
C PHE A 19 -3.75 -15.83 -9.97
N THR A 20 -4.33 -14.80 -9.34
CA THR A 20 -5.52 -14.10 -9.84
C THR A 20 -5.27 -13.52 -11.24
N THR A 21 -4.08 -12.96 -11.49
CA THR A 21 -3.71 -12.43 -12.80
C THR A 21 -3.69 -13.52 -13.87
N THR A 22 -3.15 -14.70 -13.55
CA THR A 22 -3.17 -15.87 -14.45
C THR A 22 -4.61 -16.30 -14.78
N VAL A 23 -5.48 -16.38 -13.78
CA VAL A 23 -6.89 -16.76 -13.97
C VAL A 23 -7.63 -15.73 -14.84
N ILE A 24 -7.40 -14.43 -14.63
CA ILE A 24 -7.94 -13.35 -15.49
C ILE A 24 -7.47 -13.53 -16.94
N GLY A 25 -6.18 -13.83 -17.16
CA GLY A 25 -5.64 -14.07 -18.50
C GLY A 25 -6.36 -15.22 -19.22
N ARG A 26 -6.51 -16.36 -18.54
CA ARG A 26 -7.22 -17.54 -19.06
C ARG A 26 -8.69 -17.27 -19.37
N LEU A 27 -9.38 -16.52 -18.51
CA LEU A 27 -10.76 -16.10 -18.75
C LEU A 27 -10.86 -15.23 -20.01
N LYS A 28 -9.96 -14.28 -20.21
CA LYS A 28 -9.92 -13.43 -21.41
C LYS A 28 -9.63 -14.23 -22.68
N GLU A 29 -8.70 -15.18 -22.63
CA GLU A 29 -8.44 -16.10 -23.73
C GLU A 29 -9.72 -16.85 -24.12
N TYR A 30 -10.45 -17.40 -23.15
CA TYR A 30 -11.71 -18.09 -23.40
C TYR A 30 -12.78 -17.18 -24.03
N GLN A 31 -12.90 -15.94 -23.55
CA GLN A 31 -13.85 -14.96 -24.13
C GLN A 31 -13.57 -14.65 -25.59
N ASN A 32 -12.30 -14.66 -26.00
CA ASN A 32 -11.92 -14.43 -27.39
C ASN A 32 -12.17 -15.65 -28.29
N LEU A 33 -12.34 -16.85 -27.72
CA LEU A 33 -12.50 -18.11 -28.45
C LEU A 33 -13.97 -18.50 -28.65
N VAL A 34 -14.91 -17.93 -27.90
CA VAL A 34 -16.31 -18.37 -27.87
C VAL A 34 -17.26 -17.20 -28.09
N ASP A 35 -18.16 -17.33 -29.07
CA ASP A 35 -19.12 -16.28 -29.45
C ASP A 35 -20.13 -15.94 -28.33
N ASN A 36 -20.49 -16.90 -27.49
CA ASN A 36 -21.45 -16.70 -26.41
C ASN A 36 -20.92 -17.17 -25.05
N VAL A 37 -20.33 -16.23 -24.32
CA VAL A 37 -19.77 -16.48 -22.97
C VAL A 37 -20.93 -16.53 -21.94
N PRO A 38 -21.01 -17.60 -21.13
CA PRO A 38 -21.95 -17.70 -20.01
C PRO A 38 -21.93 -16.48 -19.08
N HIS A 39 -23.09 -16.10 -18.55
CA HIS A 39 -23.24 -14.92 -17.69
C HIS A 39 -22.34 -14.99 -16.44
N THR A 40 -22.24 -16.16 -15.82
CA THR A 40 -21.40 -16.42 -14.65
C THR A 40 -19.92 -16.13 -14.95
N LEU A 41 -19.42 -16.55 -16.12
CA LEU A 41 -18.05 -16.25 -16.56
C LEU A 41 -17.84 -14.78 -16.90
N LYS A 42 -18.87 -14.08 -17.40
CA LYS A 42 -18.85 -12.62 -17.57
C LYS A 42 -18.72 -11.93 -16.22
N GLN A 43 -19.46 -12.37 -15.21
CA GLN A 43 -19.34 -11.83 -13.84
C GLN A 43 -17.95 -12.08 -13.27
N ALA A 44 -17.39 -13.27 -13.38
CA ALA A 44 -16.02 -13.55 -12.94
C ALA A 44 -15.00 -12.58 -13.58
N THR A 45 -15.19 -12.25 -14.86
CA THR A 45 -14.31 -11.33 -15.58
C THR A 45 -14.39 -9.89 -15.08
N ALA A 46 -15.54 -9.49 -14.52
CA ALA A 46 -15.70 -8.18 -13.88
C ALA A 46 -15.17 -8.17 -12.43
N GLU A 47 -15.35 -9.27 -11.68
CA GLU A 47 -15.03 -9.35 -10.25
C GLU A 47 -13.55 -9.61 -9.97
N LEU A 48 -12.87 -10.48 -10.73
CA LEU A 48 -11.46 -10.81 -10.48
C LEU A 48 -10.50 -9.60 -10.60
N PRO A 49 -10.68 -8.65 -11.54
CA PRO A 49 -9.92 -7.41 -11.54
C PRO A 49 -10.11 -6.57 -10.27
N LEU A 50 -11.34 -6.54 -9.72
CA LEU A 50 -11.61 -5.84 -8.46
C LEU A 50 -10.90 -6.52 -7.30
N LEU A 51 -10.93 -7.85 -7.24
CA LEU A 51 -10.14 -8.61 -6.26
C LEU A 51 -8.65 -8.29 -6.34
N LYS A 52 -8.08 -8.31 -7.55
CA LYS A 52 -6.67 -7.95 -7.77
C LYS A 52 -6.37 -6.54 -7.26
N LEU A 53 -7.25 -5.57 -7.51
CA LEU A 53 -7.08 -4.20 -7.02
C LEU A 53 -7.10 -4.15 -5.48
N THR A 54 -8.07 -4.82 -4.84
CA THR A 54 -8.18 -4.89 -3.38
C THR A 54 -6.94 -5.54 -2.77
N LEU A 55 -6.44 -6.62 -3.34
CA LEU A 55 -5.22 -7.29 -2.88
C LEU A 55 -3.98 -6.40 -3.02
N ASN A 56 -3.84 -5.66 -4.12
CA ASN A 56 -2.73 -4.71 -4.28
C ASN A 56 -2.78 -3.58 -3.25
N LYS A 57 -3.96 -3.02 -2.98
CA LYS A 57 -4.12 -2.00 -1.93
C LYS A 57 -3.76 -2.54 -0.55
N LEU A 58 -4.23 -3.76 -0.25
CA LEU A 58 -3.89 -4.43 1.01
C LEU A 58 -2.39 -4.68 1.12
N ARG A 59 -1.73 -5.09 0.03
CA ARG A 59 -0.27 -5.27 -0.02
C ARG A 59 0.45 -3.96 0.33
N GLU A 60 0.08 -2.86 -0.31
CA GLU A 60 0.67 -1.55 0.01
C GLU A 60 0.45 -1.14 1.47
N ALA A 61 -0.71 -1.49 2.04
CA ALA A 61 -1.01 -1.21 3.43
C ALA A 61 -0.11 -2.01 4.40
N VAL A 62 0.26 -3.25 4.04
CA VAL A 62 1.16 -4.14 4.79
C VAL A 62 2.63 -3.78 4.58
N ASP A 63 3.07 -3.49 3.35
CA ASP A 63 4.47 -3.20 3.01
C ASP A 63 4.96 -1.89 3.64
N LYS A 64 4.08 -0.90 3.76
CA LYS A 64 4.42 0.44 4.26
C LYS A 64 4.47 0.54 5.79
N ASP A 65 4.11 -0.51 6.55
CA ASP A 65 3.81 -0.33 7.98
C ASP A 65 4.24 -1.48 8.91
N SER A 66 5.09 -1.14 9.90
CA SER A 66 5.51 -2.02 11.00
C SER A 66 4.42 -2.20 12.08
N LEU A 67 3.33 -1.42 12.04
CA LEU A 67 2.26 -1.40 13.03
C LEU A 67 0.98 -2.17 12.61
N ALA A 68 1.02 -2.86 11.47
CA ALA A 68 -0.10 -3.65 10.92
C ALA A 68 -0.32 -5.03 11.61
N LEU A 69 0.27 -5.24 12.79
CA LEU A 69 0.46 -6.56 13.38
C LEU A 69 -0.86 -7.31 13.66
N ASP A 70 -1.77 -6.68 14.41
CA ASP A 70 -3.04 -7.34 14.81
C ASP A 70 -3.99 -7.56 13.62
N MET A 71 -3.92 -6.69 12.62
CA MET A 71 -4.79 -6.78 11.43
C MET A 71 -4.22 -7.74 10.37
N SER A 72 -2.89 -7.88 10.26
CA SER A 72 -2.27 -8.84 9.34
C SER A 72 -2.63 -10.29 9.70
N GLU A 73 -2.67 -10.60 11.00
CA GLU A 73 -3.07 -11.91 11.50
C GLU A 73 -4.57 -12.15 11.33
N ALA A 74 -5.40 -11.11 11.54
CA ALA A 74 -6.85 -11.20 11.34
C ALA A 74 -7.28 -11.41 9.88
N VAL A 75 -6.50 -10.90 8.92
CA VAL A 75 -6.82 -10.98 7.49
C VAL A 75 -6.29 -12.27 6.85
N LEU A 76 -5.29 -12.92 7.45
CA LEU A 76 -4.66 -14.12 6.91
C LEU A 76 -5.64 -15.29 6.62
N PRO A 77 -6.61 -15.63 7.49
CA PRO A 77 -7.60 -16.66 7.19
C PRO A 77 -8.46 -16.32 5.97
N ALA A 78 -8.91 -15.07 5.85
CA ALA A 78 -9.70 -14.61 4.72
C ALA A 78 -8.90 -14.68 3.40
N LEU A 79 -7.60 -14.37 3.44
CA LEU A 79 -6.71 -14.51 2.28
C LEU A 79 -6.54 -15.97 1.85
N LYS A 80 -6.39 -16.90 2.80
CA LYS A 80 -6.27 -18.34 2.50
C LYS A 80 -7.54 -18.90 1.88
N GLU A 81 -8.70 -18.53 2.43
CA GLU A 81 -10.00 -18.95 1.88
C GLU A 81 -10.28 -18.32 0.50
N CYS A 82 -9.81 -17.09 0.29
CA CYS A 82 -9.85 -16.44 -1.01
C CYS A 82 -8.98 -17.19 -2.03
N ASP A 83 -7.74 -17.56 -1.68
CA ASP A 83 -6.86 -18.39 -2.51
C ASP A 83 -7.52 -19.73 -2.88
N ALA A 84 -8.10 -20.43 -1.91
CA ALA A 84 -8.82 -21.67 -2.15
C ALA A 84 -10.00 -21.48 -3.14
N SER A 85 -10.73 -20.37 -3.03
CA SER A 85 -11.85 -20.05 -3.93
C SER A 85 -11.37 -19.76 -5.35
N ILE A 86 -10.28 -18.99 -5.52
CA ILE A 86 -9.70 -18.72 -6.84
C ILE A 86 -9.14 -20.00 -7.47
N ARG A 87 -8.52 -20.89 -6.68
CA ARG A 87 -8.07 -22.21 -7.17
C ARG A 87 -9.23 -23.07 -7.62
N SER A 88 -10.33 -23.10 -6.86
CA SER A 88 -11.53 -23.83 -7.26
C SER A 88 -12.12 -23.29 -8.57
N LEU A 89 -12.11 -21.97 -8.75
CA LEU A 89 -12.51 -21.33 -10.00
C LEU A 89 -11.57 -21.75 -11.15
N HIS A 90 -10.26 -21.70 -10.93
CA HIS A 90 -9.25 -22.12 -11.91
C HIS A 90 -9.44 -23.59 -12.34
N ASP A 91 -9.56 -24.52 -11.40
CA ASP A 91 -9.78 -25.95 -11.67
C ASP A 91 -11.09 -26.21 -12.42
N THR A 92 -12.10 -25.37 -12.18
CA THR A 92 -13.38 -25.44 -12.89
C THR A 92 -13.24 -24.87 -14.30
N LEU A 93 -12.50 -23.77 -14.46
CA LEU A 93 -12.16 -23.18 -15.76
C LEU A 93 -11.39 -24.18 -16.64
N GLU A 94 -10.40 -24.89 -16.11
CA GLU A 94 -9.66 -25.92 -16.89
C GLU A 94 -10.56 -27.03 -17.44
N LYS A 95 -11.68 -27.33 -16.76
CA LYS A 95 -12.63 -28.36 -17.20
C LYS A 95 -13.57 -27.86 -18.31
N ILE A 96 -13.82 -26.56 -18.39
CA ILE A 96 -14.82 -25.97 -19.31
C ILE A 96 -14.20 -25.18 -20.46
N VAL A 97 -13.01 -24.59 -20.28
CA VAL A 97 -12.30 -23.85 -21.32
C VAL A 97 -11.67 -24.84 -22.30
N PRO A 98 -11.98 -24.78 -23.61
CA PRO A 98 -11.38 -25.66 -24.60
C PRO A 98 -9.90 -25.36 -24.81
N SER A 99 -9.08 -26.41 -24.95
CA SER A 99 -7.67 -26.30 -25.33
C SER A 99 -7.52 -26.08 -26.84
N PRO A 100 -6.49 -25.36 -27.33
CA PRO A 100 -6.18 -25.27 -28.75
C PRO A 100 -6.01 -26.65 -29.42
N ASP A 101 -5.49 -27.63 -28.67
CA ASP A 101 -5.26 -29.01 -29.12
C ASP A 101 -6.51 -29.91 -29.07
N ASP A 102 -7.64 -29.41 -28.55
CA ASP A 102 -8.86 -30.21 -28.45
C ASP A 102 -9.51 -30.42 -29.84
N SER A 103 -9.94 -31.65 -30.11
CA SER A 103 -10.80 -32.00 -31.25
C SER A 103 -12.17 -31.30 -31.16
N MET A 104 -12.85 -31.12 -32.30
CA MET A 104 -14.16 -30.43 -32.37
C MET A 104 -15.23 -31.05 -31.44
N THR A 105 -15.24 -32.38 -31.31
CA THR A 105 -16.14 -33.09 -30.38
C THR A 105 -15.80 -32.80 -28.92
N GLN A 106 -14.52 -32.71 -28.55
CA GLN A 106 -14.10 -32.30 -27.20
C GLN A 106 -14.50 -30.86 -26.89
N LYS A 107 -14.40 -29.95 -27.85
CA LYS A 107 -14.86 -28.54 -27.71
C LYS A 107 -16.36 -28.47 -27.40
N HIS A 108 -17.19 -29.22 -28.13
CA HIS A 108 -18.63 -29.28 -27.88
C HIS A 108 -18.97 -29.95 -26.53
N VAL A 109 -18.27 -31.03 -26.16
CA VAL A 109 -18.47 -31.71 -24.87
C VAL A 109 -18.11 -30.80 -23.69
N ARG A 110 -17.03 -30.02 -23.79
CA ARG A 110 -16.62 -29.06 -22.76
C ARG A 110 -17.58 -27.89 -22.65
N ALA A 111 -18.07 -27.37 -23.78
CA ALA A 111 -19.12 -26.34 -23.80
C ALA A 111 -20.42 -26.83 -23.14
N MET A 112 -20.84 -28.07 -23.40
CA MET A 112 -22.01 -28.66 -22.72
C MET A 112 -21.78 -28.88 -21.22
N LYS A 113 -20.55 -29.19 -20.80
CA LYS A 113 -20.20 -29.33 -19.38
C LYS A 113 -20.26 -28.00 -18.62
N SER A 114 -20.12 -26.84 -19.28
CA SER A 114 -20.21 -25.55 -18.60
C SER A 114 -21.56 -25.35 -17.89
N LEU A 115 -22.65 -25.88 -18.46
CA LEU A 115 -23.99 -25.85 -17.85
C LEU A 115 -24.06 -26.64 -16.53
N ARG A 116 -23.23 -27.68 -16.35
CA ARG A 116 -23.19 -28.45 -15.08
C ARG A 116 -22.39 -27.75 -13.99
N TYR A 117 -21.42 -26.92 -14.38
CA TYR A 117 -20.57 -26.20 -13.43
C TYR A 117 -21.08 -24.79 -13.13
N ASP A 118 -22.12 -24.32 -13.81
CA ASP A 118 -22.63 -22.95 -13.70
C ASP A 118 -22.99 -22.58 -12.25
N SER A 119 -23.72 -23.45 -11.53
CA SER A 119 -24.04 -23.24 -10.11
C SER A 119 -22.81 -23.20 -9.21
N LYS A 120 -21.78 -24.00 -9.50
CA LYS A 120 -20.53 -24.02 -8.72
C LYS A 120 -19.68 -22.78 -8.99
N ILE A 121 -19.67 -22.32 -10.23
CA ILE A 121 -19.00 -21.08 -10.63
C ILE A 121 -19.68 -19.90 -9.95
N GLU A 122 -21.01 -19.85 -9.96
CA GLU A 122 -21.78 -18.79 -9.29
C GLU A 122 -21.48 -18.74 -7.79
N GLU A 123 -21.53 -19.88 -7.09
CA GLU A 123 -21.19 -19.96 -5.66
C GLU A 123 -19.75 -19.48 -5.40
N THR A 124 -18.80 -19.87 -6.25
CA THR A 124 -17.39 -19.47 -6.11
C THR A 124 -17.21 -17.97 -6.33
N ILE A 125 -17.90 -17.38 -7.32
CA ILE A 125 -17.88 -15.93 -7.59
C ILE A 125 -18.50 -15.17 -6.43
N GLN A 126 -19.60 -15.68 -5.86
CA GLN A 126 -20.26 -15.06 -4.72
C GLN A 126 -19.35 -15.02 -3.50
N ARG A 127 -18.64 -16.13 -3.21
CA ARG A 127 -17.60 -16.16 -2.16
C ARG A 127 -16.49 -15.15 -2.43
N ILE A 128 -16.00 -15.07 -3.68
CA ILE A 128 -15.00 -14.08 -4.07
C ILE A 128 -15.50 -12.66 -3.78
N ARG A 129 -16.75 -12.34 -4.12
CA ARG A 129 -17.36 -11.04 -3.85
C ARG A 129 -17.43 -10.71 -2.36
N GLU A 130 -17.72 -11.69 -1.51
CA GLU A 130 -17.71 -11.54 -0.06
C GLU A 130 -16.30 -11.26 0.47
N TYR A 131 -15.27 -11.97 -0.04
CA TYR A 131 -13.88 -11.67 0.30
C TYR A 131 -13.44 -10.30 -0.19
N ILE A 132 -13.84 -9.86 -1.39
CA ILE A 132 -13.57 -8.49 -1.87
C ILE A 132 -14.10 -7.48 -0.86
N ARG A 133 -15.33 -7.64 -0.37
CA ARG A 133 -15.93 -6.73 0.62
C ARG A 133 -15.17 -6.75 1.95
N ALA A 134 -14.88 -7.94 2.49
CA ALA A 134 -14.18 -8.10 3.77
C ALA A 134 -12.75 -7.53 3.72
N LEU A 135 -11.99 -7.84 2.67
CA LEU A 135 -10.62 -7.35 2.48
C LEU A 135 -10.59 -5.84 2.21
N THR A 136 -11.57 -5.31 1.49
CA THR A 136 -11.70 -3.86 1.27
C THR A 136 -11.99 -3.14 2.59
N PHE A 137 -12.88 -3.68 3.41
CA PHE A 137 -13.15 -3.14 4.75
C PHE A 137 -11.89 -3.14 5.63
N ALA A 138 -11.12 -4.23 5.62
CA ALA A 138 -9.86 -4.31 6.34
C ALA A 138 -8.85 -3.25 5.86
N SER A 139 -8.69 -3.09 4.54
CA SER A 139 -7.80 -2.09 3.95
C SER A 139 -8.20 -0.66 4.33
N LEU A 140 -9.49 -0.30 4.24
CA LEU A 140 -9.96 1.03 4.62
C LEU A 140 -9.83 1.29 6.12
N SER A 141 -10.05 0.25 6.93
CA SER A 141 -9.84 0.34 8.38
C SER A 141 -8.37 0.63 8.71
N MET A 142 -7.42 -0.01 8.01
CA MET A 142 -5.99 0.26 8.16
C MET A 142 -5.66 1.74 7.91
N ASP A 143 -6.19 2.33 6.84
CA ASP A 143 -5.95 3.75 6.52
C ASP A 143 -6.56 4.68 7.60
N ALA A 144 -7.78 4.39 8.06
CA ALA A 144 -8.41 5.18 9.12
C ALA A 144 -7.67 5.09 10.48
N PHE A 145 -7.16 3.91 10.84
CA PHE A 145 -6.33 3.74 12.04
C PHE A 145 -5.00 4.49 11.93
N LYS A 146 -4.40 4.57 10.74
CA LYS A 146 -3.19 5.37 10.48
C LYS A 146 -3.46 6.87 10.70
N ASP A 147 -4.52 7.39 10.09
CA ASP A 147 -4.86 8.81 10.20
C ASP A 147 -5.11 9.23 11.65
N THR A 148 -5.83 8.41 12.40
CA THR A 148 -6.09 8.67 13.83
C THR A 148 -4.84 8.56 14.69
N LYS A 149 -3.93 7.60 14.43
CA LYS A 149 -2.67 7.48 15.17
C LYS A 149 -1.72 8.63 14.86
N LEU A 150 -1.57 9.01 13.59
CA LEU A 150 -0.79 10.18 13.19
C LEU A 150 -1.37 11.47 13.76
N ALA A 151 -2.70 11.60 13.82
CA ALA A 151 -3.35 12.74 14.47
C ALA A 151 -3.04 12.78 15.98
N LYS A 152 -3.07 11.62 16.67
CA LYS A 152 -2.69 11.53 18.09
C LYS A 152 -1.22 11.88 18.33
N VAL A 153 -0.31 11.39 17.49
CA VAL A 153 1.12 11.73 17.59
C VAL A 153 1.33 13.23 17.33
N ARG A 154 0.72 13.78 16.28
CA ARG A 154 0.77 15.23 15.99
C ARG A 154 0.22 16.06 17.16
N LYS A 155 -0.90 15.63 17.74
CA LYS A 155 -1.49 16.26 18.93
C LYS A 155 -0.55 16.18 20.13
N TRP A 156 0.05 15.02 20.39
CA TRP A 156 1.02 14.83 21.48
C TRP A 156 2.26 15.70 21.31
N ILE A 157 2.85 15.73 20.11
CA ILE A 157 3.95 16.66 19.78
C ILE A 157 3.50 18.11 19.96
N GLY A 158 2.28 18.45 19.57
CA GLY A 158 1.67 19.75 19.80
C GLY A 158 1.55 20.10 21.28
N THR A 159 1.18 19.15 22.14
CA THR A 159 1.12 19.35 23.61
C THR A 159 2.51 19.43 24.26
N LEU A 160 3.54 18.88 23.62
CA LEU A 160 4.93 19.01 24.04
C LEU A 160 5.59 20.31 23.56
N ARG A 161 4.91 21.15 22.76
CA ARG A 161 5.39 22.52 22.52
C ARG A 161 5.41 23.25 23.86
N GLY A 162 6.61 23.37 24.42
CA GLY A 162 6.92 24.30 25.51
C GLY A 162 6.64 25.75 25.10
N PRO A 163 6.90 26.73 25.99
CA PRO A 163 6.59 28.15 25.76
C PRO A 163 7.03 28.59 24.37
N ASP A 164 6.17 29.35 23.69
CA ASP A 164 6.26 29.72 22.28
C ASP A 164 7.72 29.89 21.81
N THR A 165 8.23 28.88 21.11
CA THR A 165 9.62 28.83 20.67
C THR A 165 9.95 29.94 19.68
N SER A 166 8.93 30.56 19.07
CA SER A 166 9.09 31.77 18.25
C SER A 166 9.64 32.95 19.05
N LEU A 167 9.34 33.04 20.35
CA LEU A 167 9.91 34.08 21.22
C LEU A 167 11.40 33.87 21.45
N TYR A 168 11.86 32.62 21.62
CA TYR A 168 13.28 32.30 21.76
C TYR A 168 14.04 32.47 20.44
N HIS A 169 13.41 32.10 19.33
CA HIS A 169 13.92 32.33 17.99
C HIS A 169 14.07 33.83 17.71
N ARG A 170 13.02 34.63 17.96
CA ARG A 170 13.04 36.09 17.80
C ARG A 170 14.08 36.75 18.70
N LYS A 171 14.15 36.38 19.99
CA LYS A 171 15.20 36.89 20.90
C LYS A 171 16.61 36.52 20.43
N SER A 172 16.79 35.35 19.83
CA SER A 172 18.09 34.93 19.29
C SER A 172 18.44 35.69 18.01
N LEU A 173 17.44 36.03 17.19
CA LEU A 173 17.58 36.90 16.02
C LEU A 173 17.89 38.35 16.42
N GLU A 174 17.19 38.89 17.42
CA GLU A 174 17.41 40.25 17.96
C GLU A 174 18.81 40.39 18.59
N ARG A 175 19.36 39.32 19.18
CA ARG A 175 20.73 39.27 19.72
C ARG A 175 21.80 38.98 18.66
N ARG A 176 21.40 38.71 17.42
CA ARG A 176 22.33 38.40 16.34
C ARG A 176 22.99 39.71 15.90
N HIS A 177 24.32 39.73 15.90
CA HIS A 177 25.05 40.79 15.21
C HIS A 177 24.96 40.55 13.69
N ALA A 178 24.86 41.62 12.90
CA ALA A 178 24.82 41.55 11.44
C ALA A 178 25.98 40.66 10.91
N ASN A 179 25.69 39.82 9.91
CA ASN A 179 26.60 38.86 9.27
C ASN A 179 27.03 37.64 10.11
N THR A 180 26.55 37.48 11.36
CA THR A 180 26.88 36.30 12.17
C THR A 180 26.23 35.05 11.58
N GLY A 181 26.99 33.98 11.37
CA GLY A 181 26.50 32.69 10.87
C GLY A 181 26.41 32.56 9.34
N GLN A 182 26.74 33.61 8.59
CA GLN A 182 26.75 33.59 7.13
C GLN A 182 27.82 32.65 6.56
N TRP A 183 29.00 32.58 7.21
CA TRP A 183 30.06 31.61 6.90
C TRP A 183 29.58 30.15 6.92
N PHE A 184 28.56 29.83 7.72
CA PHE A 184 28.00 28.49 7.83
C PHE A 184 26.94 28.24 6.75
N LEU A 185 26.03 29.20 6.52
CA LEU A 185 24.98 29.10 5.49
C LEU A 185 25.57 29.07 4.07
N GLU A 186 26.67 29.78 3.85
CA GLU A 186 27.37 29.78 2.57
C GLU A 186 28.32 28.58 2.40
N GLY A 187 28.59 27.86 3.50
CA GLY A 187 29.50 26.74 3.54
C GLY A 187 28.93 25.48 2.89
N ASP A 188 29.82 24.68 2.32
CA ASP A 188 29.49 23.42 1.67
C ASP A 188 28.72 22.43 2.58
N PRO A 189 29.05 22.27 3.88
CA PRO A 189 28.32 21.32 4.74
C PRO A 189 26.82 21.62 4.85
N PHE A 190 26.44 22.90 4.87
CA PHE A 190 25.04 23.31 4.93
C PHE A 190 24.35 23.10 3.58
N LYS A 191 25.00 23.47 2.48
CA LYS A 191 24.45 23.31 1.13
C LYS A 191 24.24 21.85 0.77
N THR A 192 25.22 20.99 1.06
CA THR A 192 25.12 19.54 0.85
C THR A 192 23.95 18.96 1.65
N TRP A 193 23.88 19.29 2.95
CA TRP A 193 22.77 18.89 3.81
C TRP A 193 21.41 19.38 3.28
N LYS A 194 21.34 20.61 2.77
CA LYS A 194 20.10 21.19 2.23
C LYS A 194 19.66 20.54 0.92
N SER A 195 20.60 20.08 0.08
CA SER A 195 20.30 19.48 -1.22
C SER A 195 20.01 17.97 -1.17
N GLU A 196 20.59 17.25 -0.20
CA GLU A 196 20.49 15.79 -0.14
C GLU A 196 19.25 15.33 0.68
N PRO A 197 18.37 14.48 0.10
CA PRO A 197 17.29 13.86 0.85
C PRO A 197 17.83 12.93 1.95
N ASP A 198 17.14 12.88 3.09
CA ASP A 198 17.49 12.07 4.27
C ASP A 198 18.87 12.35 4.90
N SER A 199 19.43 13.54 4.69
CA SER A 199 20.73 13.93 5.27
C SER A 199 20.60 14.52 6.69
N MET A 200 21.63 14.29 7.52
CA MET A 200 21.68 14.78 8.91
C MET A 200 22.94 15.61 9.15
N LEU A 201 22.77 16.84 9.63
CA LEU A 201 23.87 17.75 9.97
C LEU A 201 23.95 17.97 11.49
N TRP A 202 25.07 17.56 12.09
CA TRP A 202 25.29 17.69 13.53
C TRP A 202 26.12 18.92 13.87
N LEU A 203 25.50 19.89 14.56
CA LEU A 203 26.15 21.10 15.05
C LEU A 203 26.59 20.94 16.51
N HIS A 204 27.90 20.81 16.74
CA HIS A 204 28.49 20.73 18.09
C HIS A 204 29.34 21.96 18.43
N GLY A 205 29.48 22.26 19.72
CA GLY A 205 30.31 23.37 20.20
C GLY A 205 30.17 23.58 21.70
N THR A 206 31.08 24.33 22.31
CA THR A 206 31.06 24.64 23.75
C THR A 206 29.84 25.50 24.15
N PRO A 207 29.38 25.45 25.41
CA PRO A 207 28.33 26.37 25.88
C PRO A 207 28.68 27.82 25.57
N GLY A 208 27.71 28.61 25.12
CA GLY A 208 27.94 30.02 24.73
C GLY A 208 28.49 30.23 23.30
N SER A 209 28.83 29.17 22.55
CA SER A 209 29.37 29.28 21.18
C SER A 209 28.38 29.75 20.09
N GLY A 210 27.20 30.24 20.47
CA GLY A 210 26.21 30.76 19.52
C GLY A 210 25.38 29.73 18.73
N LYS A 211 25.40 28.43 19.11
CA LYS A 211 24.63 27.37 18.42
C LYS A 211 23.15 27.73 18.21
N SER A 212 22.47 28.26 19.23
CA SER A 212 21.05 28.65 19.12
C SER A 212 20.80 29.81 18.14
N VAL A 213 21.78 30.71 17.99
CA VAL A 213 21.75 31.80 17.01
C VAL A 213 21.98 31.27 15.59
N LEU A 214 22.88 30.28 15.44
CA LEU A 214 23.07 29.55 14.18
C LEU A 214 21.81 28.77 13.79
N SER A 215 21.20 28.01 14.71
CA SER A 215 19.94 27.30 14.47
C SER A 215 18.82 28.25 14.05
N SER A 216 18.74 29.42 14.65
CA SER A 216 17.79 30.47 14.24
C SER A 216 18.05 30.95 12.80
N SER A 217 19.31 31.17 12.44
CA SER A 217 19.69 31.62 11.09
C SER A 217 19.38 30.57 10.02
N ILE A 218 19.57 29.28 10.35
CA ILE A 218 19.21 28.14 9.49
C ILE A 218 17.71 28.07 9.27
N ILE A 219 16.91 28.23 10.33
CA ILE A 219 15.44 28.20 10.23
C ILE A 219 14.94 29.33 9.32
N ASP A 220 15.50 30.53 9.47
CA ASP A 220 15.12 31.70 8.68
C ASP A 220 15.45 31.52 7.19
N ASP A 221 16.64 31.00 6.86
CA ASP A 221 17.06 30.68 5.49
C ASP A 221 16.11 29.65 4.81
N ILE A 222 15.77 28.56 5.52
CA ILE A 222 14.84 27.55 5.01
C ILE A 222 13.43 28.12 4.84
N GLN A 223 12.95 28.96 5.75
CA GLN A 223 11.63 29.57 5.65
C GLN A 223 11.51 30.56 4.50
N HIS A 224 12.60 31.26 4.14
CA HIS A 224 12.64 32.12 2.97
C HIS A 224 12.59 31.30 1.67
N ASP A 225 13.35 30.22 1.59
CA ASP A 225 13.37 29.33 0.42
C ASP A 225 12.02 28.66 0.13
N VAL A 226 11.27 28.24 1.17
CA VAL A 226 9.95 27.61 1.00
C VAL A 226 8.88 28.60 0.50
N LYS A 227 9.10 29.91 0.64
CA LYS A 227 8.17 30.95 0.21
C LYS A 227 8.48 31.54 -1.18
N SER A 228 9.61 31.17 -1.79
CA SER A 228 10.02 31.60 -3.13
C SER A 228 9.64 30.60 -4.20
#